data_AF-A0A5S9IRB8-F1
#
_entry.id   AF-A0A5S9IRB8-F1
#
_cell.length_a   1.000
_cell.length_b   1.000
_cell.length_c   1.000
_cell.angle_alpha   90.00
_cell.angle_beta   90.00
_cell.angle_gamma   90.00
#
_symmetry.space_group_name_H-M   'P 1'
#
loop_
_entity.id
_entity.type
_entity.pdbx_description
1 polymer ?
#
loop_
_entity_poly.entity_id
_entity_poly.type
_entity_poly.pdbx_seq_one_letter_code
_entity_poly.pdbx_strand_id
1 'polypeptide(L)'
;MTYDITAQNKTEEAILANTYFQTSLDIGKVRQGHLEGQLGYHIENLLQYISEHCTKNVAKLRLIAILHDMGKLGELIDNTHKYLPETSNKQLYLQKSRQFIQEVGEKPDDGYEPAHALYSYEFAKIFTDDIDILQTIKYHDTAYRLSKIEKLGLTENINPIIRKIFTPLNNKLMLQFMEIDNSGRETTIVSWLNKKLQQIGIVA
;
A
#
# COMPACT_ATOMS: atom_id res chain seq x y z
N MET A 1 -11.87 7.79 18.48
CA MET A 1 -10.56 8.25 17.99
C MET A 1 -10.79 8.77 16.59
N THR A 2 -10.33 9.98 16.27
CA THR A 2 -10.61 10.65 14.99
C THR A 2 -9.29 11.05 14.35
N TYR A 3 -9.02 10.50 13.16
CA TYR A 3 -7.94 10.90 12.24
C TYR A 3 -8.44 12.07 11.37
N ASP A 4 -7.58 13.05 11.06
CA ASP A 4 -7.93 14.22 10.23
C ASP A 4 -7.53 14.00 8.76
N ILE A 5 -8.37 13.26 8.03
CA ILE A 5 -8.20 13.03 6.60
C ILE A 5 -9.19 13.93 5.84
N THR A 6 -8.67 15.02 5.27
CA THR A 6 -9.46 15.96 4.46
C THR A 6 -9.25 15.73 2.96
N ALA A 7 -10.35 15.57 2.22
CA ALA A 7 -10.34 15.45 0.76
C ALA A 7 -9.96 16.79 0.09
N GLN A 8 -9.19 16.70 -0.99
CA GLN A 8 -8.77 17.85 -1.81
C GLN A 8 -9.46 17.90 -3.19
N ASN A 9 -10.19 16.85 -3.56
CA ASN A 9 -10.88 16.75 -4.83
C ASN A 9 -12.03 15.73 -4.76
N LYS A 10 -12.86 15.69 -5.81
CA LYS A 10 -14.04 14.81 -5.90
C LYS A 10 -13.72 13.32 -5.81
N THR A 11 -12.56 12.90 -6.33
CA THR A 11 -12.14 11.49 -6.23
C THR A 11 -11.85 11.13 -4.78
N GLU A 12 -11.12 11.98 -4.06
CA GLU A 12 -10.88 11.80 -2.62
C GLU A 12 -12.19 11.88 -1.83
N GLU A 13 -13.11 12.80 -2.13
CA GLU A 13 -14.44 12.86 -1.51
C GLU A 13 -15.20 11.53 -1.67
N ALA A 14 -15.18 10.94 -2.87
CA ALA A 14 -15.83 9.67 -3.16
C ALA A 14 -15.18 8.50 -2.39
N ILE A 15 -13.85 8.50 -2.25
CA ILE A 15 -13.13 7.49 -1.46
C ILE A 15 -13.49 7.64 0.02
N LEU A 16 -13.44 8.86 0.56
CA LEU A 16 -13.75 9.13 1.96
C LEU A 16 -15.22 8.80 2.28
N ALA A 17 -16.15 8.99 1.35
CA ALA A 17 -17.54 8.59 1.53
C ALA A 17 -17.77 7.06 1.43
N ASN A 18 -16.79 6.28 0.96
CA ASN A 18 -16.95 4.84 0.76
C ASN A 18 -16.98 4.08 2.09
N THR A 19 -17.96 3.19 2.27
CA THR A 19 -18.14 2.48 3.55
C THR A 19 -17.01 1.50 3.88
N TYR A 20 -16.32 0.94 2.88
CA TYR A 20 -15.16 0.07 3.13
C TYR A 20 -13.94 0.88 3.55
N PHE A 21 -13.74 2.06 2.94
CA PHE A 21 -12.74 3.01 3.40
C PHE A 21 -12.97 3.35 4.86
N GLN A 22 -14.15 3.85 5.21
CA GLN A 22 -14.51 4.19 6.59
C GLN A 22 -14.31 3.01 7.57
N THR A 23 -14.68 1.79 7.16
CA THR A 23 -14.48 0.59 7.99
C THR A 23 -12.98 0.26 8.16
N SER A 24 -12.19 0.43 7.12
CA SER A 24 -10.77 0.05 7.13
C SER A 24 -9.89 0.94 8.01
N LEU A 25 -10.30 2.19 8.24
CA LEU A 25 -9.49 3.17 8.97
C LEU A 25 -9.18 2.71 10.41
N ASP A 26 -10.07 1.94 11.01
CA ASP A 26 -9.93 1.42 12.36
C ASP A 26 -9.11 0.12 12.44
N ILE A 27 -8.72 -0.45 11.29
CA ILE A 27 -7.98 -1.71 11.20
C ILE A 27 -6.50 -1.47 11.47
N GLY A 28 -5.91 -2.34 12.28
CA GLY A 28 -4.48 -2.33 12.60
C GLY A 28 -4.21 -2.25 14.09
N LYS A 29 -2.97 -2.61 14.46
CA LYS A 29 -2.48 -2.59 15.85
C LYS A 29 -1.09 -1.98 15.87
N VAL A 30 -0.79 -1.23 16.92
CA VAL A 30 0.56 -0.75 17.19
C VAL A 30 1.51 -1.94 17.24
N ARG A 31 2.60 -1.89 16.48
CA ARG A 31 3.64 -2.93 16.46
C ARG A 31 5.01 -2.30 16.20
N GLN A 32 6.08 -3.02 16.51
CA GLN A 32 7.44 -2.53 16.28
C GLN A 32 7.62 -2.12 14.80
N GLY A 33 8.00 -0.86 14.57
CA GLY A 33 8.15 -0.28 13.22
C GLY A 33 6.84 0.18 12.55
N HIS A 34 5.68 0.08 13.20
CA HIS A 34 4.42 0.69 12.78
C HIS A 34 3.67 1.18 14.03
N LEU A 35 4.13 2.31 14.55
CA LEU A 35 3.65 2.86 15.83
C LEU A 35 2.27 3.49 15.74
N GLU A 36 1.83 3.85 14.53
CA GLU A 36 0.52 4.44 14.22
C GLU A 36 -0.62 3.48 14.55
N GLY A 37 -0.36 2.18 14.38
CA GLY A 37 -1.29 1.12 14.65
C GLY A 37 -2.41 1.02 13.62
N GLN A 38 -3.41 1.91 13.72
CA GLN A 38 -4.60 1.92 12.85
C GLN A 38 -4.31 2.57 11.50
N LEU A 39 -4.96 2.07 10.45
CA LEU A 39 -4.78 2.55 9.08
C LEU A 39 -5.10 4.05 8.93
N GLY A 40 -6.08 4.58 9.66
CA GLY A 40 -6.42 6.00 9.59
C GLY A 40 -5.28 6.92 10.02
N TYR A 41 -4.56 6.55 11.10
CA TYR A 41 -3.39 7.31 11.55
C TYR A 41 -2.20 7.19 10.60
N HIS A 42 -2.01 6.02 9.99
CA HIS A 42 -1.02 5.83 8.92
C HIS A 42 -1.30 6.79 7.75
N ILE A 43 -2.52 6.78 7.23
CA ILE A 43 -2.91 7.64 6.10
C ILE A 43 -2.75 9.13 6.47
N GLU A 44 -3.21 9.55 7.65
CA GLU A 44 -3.07 10.92 8.14
C GLU A 44 -1.61 11.39 8.13
N ASN A 45 -0.70 10.58 8.68
CA ASN A 45 0.73 10.89 8.70
C ASN A 45 1.34 10.99 7.30
N LEU A 46 0.98 10.07 6.40
CA LEU A 46 1.46 10.12 5.01
C LEU A 46 0.97 11.39 4.30
N LEU A 47 -0.30 11.77 4.50
CA LEU A 47 -0.87 12.97 3.89
C LEU A 47 -0.23 14.25 4.44
N GLN A 48 0.05 14.29 5.74
CA GLN A 48 0.81 15.38 6.35
C GLN A 48 2.21 15.48 5.72
N TYR A 49 2.96 14.37 5.67
CA TYR A 49 4.29 14.33 5.07
C TYR A 49 4.27 14.79 3.60
N ILE A 50 3.30 14.33 2.81
CA ILE A 50 3.12 14.76 1.42
C ILE A 50 2.89 16.27 1.35
N SER A 51 2.04 16.83 2.22
CA SER A 51 1.76 18.27 2.22
C SER A 51 2.97 19.13 2.59
N GLU A 52 3.83 18.65 3.48
CA GLU A 52 4.97 19.40 4.00
C GLU A 52 6.22 19.28 3.09
N HIS A 53 6.38 18.14 2.41
CA HIS A 53 7.64 17.81 1.73
C HIS A 53 7.52 17.59 0.22
N CYS A 54 6.32 17.39 -0.33
CA CYS A 54 6.16 17.09 -1.75
C CYS A 54 5.63 18.28 -2.54
N THR A 55 6.32 18.62 -3.63
CA THR A 55 5.89 19.66 -4.58
C THR A 55 5.50 19.10 -5.96
N LYS A 56 5.83 17.81 -6.22
CA LYS A 56 5.56 17.11 -7.47
C LYS A 56 4.76 15.85 -7.18
N ASN A 57 3.91 15.47 -8.14
CA ASN A 57 3.05 14.29 -8.06
C ASN A 57 2.09 14.29 -6.86
N VAL A 58 1.86 15.43 -6.20
CA VAL A 58 1.09 15.53 -4.95
C VAL A 58 -0.25 14.81 -5.04
N ALA A 59 -1.04 15.06 -6.09
CA ALA A 59 -2.33 14.40 -6.29
C ALA A 59 -2.21 12.86 -6.43
N LYS A 60 -1.22 12.37 -7.19
CA LYS A 60 -0.99 10.91 -7.32
C LYS A 60 -0.57 10.30 -5.99
N LEU A 61 0.37 10.92 -5.29
CA LEU A 61 0.88 10.45 -4.00
C LEU A 61 -0.21 10.41 -2.94
N ARG A 62 -1.09 11.40 -2.91
CA ARG A 62 -2.24 11.42 -1.99
C ARG A 62 -3.18 10.25 -2.27
N LEU A 63 -3.55 10.00 -3.53
CA LEU A 63 -4.39 8.87 -3.89
C LEU A 63 -3.74 7.53 -3.52
N ILE A 64 -2.44 7.38 -3.79
CA ILE A 64 -1.70 6.17 -3.41
C ILE A 64 -1.69 6.02 -1.88
N ALA A 65 -1.38 7.08 -1.13
CA ALA A 65 -1.36 7.03 0.34
C ALA A 65 -2.71 6.60 0.93
N ILE A 66 -3.82 7.15 0.42
CA ILE A 66 -5.18 6.82 0.85
C ILE A 66 -5.55 5.36 0.53
N LEU A 67 -5.07 4.81 -0.59
CA LEU A 67 -5.57 3.53 -1.13
C LEU A 67 -4.63 2.33 -0.93
N HIS A 68 -3.32 2.52 -0.78
CA HIS A 68 -2.34 1.43 -0.93
C HIS A 68 -2.52 0.26 0.04
N ASP A 69 -3.04 0.54 1.24
CA ASP A 69 -3.19 -0.43 2.33
C ASP A 69 -4.65 -0.89 2.56
N MET A 70 -5.58 -0.43 1.72
CA MET A 70 -7.01 -0.73 1.81
C MET A 70 -7.34 -2.23 1.83
N GLY A 71 -6.56 -3.03 1.11
CA GLY A 71 -6.72 -4.47 1.02
C GLY A 71 -6.47 -5.23 2.33
N LYS A 72 -5.99 -4.56 3.39
CA LYS A 72 -5.94 -5.14 4.75
C LYS A 72 -7.33 -5.55 5.24
N LEU A 73 -8.39 -4.87 4.78
CA LEU A 73 -9.77 -5.28 5.03
C LEU A 73 -10.06 -6.65 4.40
N GLY A 74 -9.60 -6.91 3.17
CA GLY A 74 -9.76 -8.21 2.50
C GLY A 74 -8.94 -9.33 3.15
N GLU A 75 -7.74 -9.03 3.64
CA GLU A 75 -6.91 -10.01 4.36
C GLU A 75 -7.46 -10.40 5.74
N LEU A 76 -8.46 -9.68 6.25
CA LEU A 76 -8.90 -9.81 7.63
C LEU A 76 -9.49 -11.18 7.97
N ILE A 77 -10.12 -11.85 7.00
CA ILE A 77 -10.67 -13.20 7.18
C ILE A 77 -9.57 -14.18 7.56
N ASP A 78 -8.43 -14.11 6.88
CA ASP A 78 -7.30 -15.02 7.08
C ASP A 78 -6.36 -14.55 8.19
N ASN A 79 -6.41 -13.26 8.54
CA ASN A 79 -5.45 -12.61 9.43
C ASN A 79 -6.11 -11.84 10.58
N THR A 80 -7.25 -12.30 11.08
CA THR A 80 -8.05 -11.56 12.08
C THR A 80 -7.23 -11.17 13.31
N HIS A 81 -6.36 -12.06 13.80
CA HIS A 81 -5.51 -11.84 14.97
C HIS A 81 -4.48 -10.70 14.78
N LYS A 82 -4.02 -10.50 13.54
CA LYS A 82 -3.01 -9.50 13.16
C LYS A 82 -3.58 -8.09 13.13
N TYR A 83 -4.85 -7.96 12.75
CA TYR A 83 -5.42 -6.67 12.34
C TYR A 83 -6.55 -6.15 13.24
N LEU A 84 -7.30 -6.99 13.94
CA LEU A 84 -8.40 -6.53 14.80
C LEU A 84 -8.02 -6.45 16.28
N PRO A 85 -8.23 -5.31 16.95
CA PRO A 85 -8.20 -5.21 18.42
C PRO A 85 -9.14 -6.24 19.05
N GLU A 86 -8.75 -6.79 20.22
CA GLU A 86 -9.54 -7.80 20.93
C GLU A 86 -10.94 -7.29 21.33
N THR A 87 -11.08 -5.98 21.50
CA THR A 87 -12.32 -5.28 21.89
C THR A 87 -13.23 -4.94 20.71
N SER A 88 -12.81 -5.20 19.46
CA SER A 88 -13.59 -4.85 18.28
C SER A 88 -14.75 -5.82 18.07
N ASN A 89 -15.86 -5.33 17.47
CA ASN A 89 -16.95 -6.19 17.02
C ASN A 89 -16.49 -7.03 15.82
N LYS A 90 -15.78 -8.12 16.11
CA LYS A 90 -15.15 -9.01 15.13
C LYS A 90 -16.14 -9.49 14.06
N GLN A 91 -17.40 -9.73 14.41
CA GLN A 91 -18.41 -10.19 13.46
C GLN A 91 -18.72 -9.13 12.39
N LEU A 92 -18.87 -7.86 12.79
CA LEU A 92 -19.11 -6.75 11.87
C LEU A 92 -17.98 -6.61 10.84
N TYR A 93 -16.74 -6.63 11.31
CA TYR A 93 -15.57 -6.49 10.44
C TYR A 93 -15.36 -7.69 9.51
N LEU A 94 -15.60 -8.91 9.99
CA LEU A 94 -15.57 -10.10 9.14
C LEU A 94 -16.68 -10.09 8.08
N GLN A 95 -17.87 -9.57 8.43
CA GLN A 95 -18.94 -9.37 7.46
C GLN A 95 -18.55 -8.33 6.40
N LYS A 96 -18.00 -7.18 6.82
CA LYS A 96 -17.51 -6.13 5.92
C LYS A 96 -16.38 -6.62 5.02
N SER A 97 -15.46 -7.40 5.55
CA SER A 97 -14.38 -8.04 4.79
C SER A 97 -14.92 -8.97 3.70
N ARG A 98 -15.92 -9.81 4.02
CA ARG A 98 -16.59 -10.66 3.01
C ARG A 98 -17.27 -9.86 1.92
N GLN A 99 -17.99 -8.79 2.29
CA GLN A 99 -18.65 -7.89 1.32
C GLN A 99 -17.61 -7.19 0.42
N PHE A 100 -16.52 -6.71 1.02
CA PHE A 100 -15.42 -6.09 0.30
C PHE A 100 -14.83 -7.04 -0.75
N ILE A 101 -14.52 -8.29 -0.38
CA ILE A 101 -13.99 -9.30 -1.32
C ILE A 101 -15.00 -9.60 -2.44
N GLN A 102 -16.29 -9.67 -2.12
CA GLN A 102 -17.33 -9.86 -3.15
C GLN A 102 -17.39 -8.70 -4.15
N GLU A 103 -17.11 -7.49 -3.70
CA GLU A 103 -17.16 -6.28 -4.54
C GLU A 103 -15.91 -6.08 -5.39
N VAL A 104 -14.72 -6.27 -4.79
CA VAL A 104 -13.44 -6.14 -5.51
C VAL A 104 -13.11 -7.37 -6.36
N GLY A 105 -13.79 -8.50 -6.11
CA GLY A 105 -13.58 -9.76 -6.79
C GLY A 105 -12.43 -10.59 -6.20
N GLU A 106 -12.15 -11.73 -6.85
CA GLU A 106 -11.04 -12.59 -6.45
C GLU A 106 -9.69 -11.88 -6.61
N LYS A 107 -8.79 -12.07 -5.63
CA LYS A 107 -7.44 -11.55 -5.71
C LYS A 107 -6.74 -12.08 -6.98
N PRO A 108 -6.10 -11.23 -7.80
CA PRO A 108 -5.20 -11.72 -8.83
C PRO A 108 -4.08 -12.54 -8.18
N ASP A 109 -3.89 -13.80 -8.55
CA ASP A 109 -2.69 -14.53 -8.14
C ASP A 109 -1.56 -14.24 -9.13
N ASP A 110 -0.68 -13.31 -8.78
CA ASP A 110 0.52 -13.06 -9.58
C ASP A 110 1.77 -13.72 -8.99
N GLY A 111 1.65 -14.44 -7.86
CA GLY A 111 2.73 -15.13 -7.17
C GLY A 111 3.78 -14.23 -6.49
N TYR A 112 3.71 -12.90 -6.66
CA TYR A 112 4.73 -11.96 -6.16
C TYR A 112 4.21 -11.05 -5.06
N GLU A 113 2.93 -10.66 -5.10
CA GLU A 113 2.40 -9.63 -4.20
C GLU A 113 1.64 -10.19 -3.00
N PRO A 114 1.64 -9.47 -1.86
CA PRO A 114 0.80 -9.84 -0.74
C PRO A 114 -0.67 -9.57 -1.08
N ALA A 115 -1.58 -10.32 -0.45
CA ALA A 115 -3.00 -10.25 -0.80
C ALA A 115 -3.59 -8.85 -0.58
N HIS A 116 -3.15 -8.09 0.43
CA HIS A 116 -3.62 -6.73 0.64
C HIS A 116 -3.23 -5.80 -0.52
N ALA A 117 -2.01 -5.86 -1.05
CA ALA A 117 -1.61 -5.01 -2.17
C ALA A 117 -2.47 -5.28 -3.42
N LEU A 118 -2.81 -6.55 -3.65
CA LEU A 118 -3.68 -6.99 -4.74
C LEU A 118 -5.14 -6.53 -4.55
N TYR A 119 -5.67 -6.63 -3.33
CA TYR A 119 -7.00 -6.11 -3.01
C TYR A 119 -7.04 -4.57 -3.07
N SER A 120 -6.01 -3.88 -2.61
CA SER A 120 -5.88 -2.42 -2.73
C SER A 120 -5.86 -2.00 -4.19
N TYR A 121 -5.18 -2.74 -5.05
CA TYR A 121 -5.16 -2.50 -6.49
C TYR A 121 -6.56 -2.62 -7.11
N GLU A 122 -7.29 -3.71 -6.82
CA GLU A 122 -8.65 -3.88 -7.35
C GLU A 122 -9.63 -2.84 -6.80
N PHE A 123 -9.51 -2.49 -5.52
CA PHE A 123 -10.32 -1.42 -4.93
C PHE A 123 -10.01 -0.04 -5.55
N ALA A 124 -8.73 0.26 -5.81
CA ALA A 124 -8.32 1.52 -6.40
C ALA A 124 -8.87 1.73 -7.82
N LYS A 125 -9.10 0.66 -8.60
CA LYS A 125 -9.69 0.72 -9.94
C LYS A 125 -11.12 1.29 -9.97
N ILE A 126 -11.82 1.32 -8.83
CA ILE A 126 -13.13 1.96 -8.71
C ILE A 126 -13.00 3.49 -8.85
N PHE A 127 -11.85 4.06 -8.48
CA PHE A 127 -11.66 5.50 -8.34
C PHE A 127 -10.69 6.11 -9.36
N THR A 128 -9.84 5.30 -9.99
CA THR A 128 -8.84 5.76 -10.95
C THR A 128 -8.49 4.69 -11.99
N ASP A 129 -8.20 5.12 -13.21
CA ASP A 129 -7.64 4.32 -14.30
C ASP A 129 -6.14 4.64 -14.56
N ASP A 130 -5.55 5.54 -13.75
CA ASP A 130 -4.15 5.92 -13.86
C ASP A 130 -3.24 4.73 -13.52
N ILE A 131 -2.63 4.16 -14.57
CA ILE A 131 -1.81 2.96 -14.45
C ILE A 131 -0.60 3.16 -13.53
N ASP A 132 -0.05 4.36 -13.41
CA ASP A 132 1.09 4.60 -12.51
C ASP A 132 0.65 4.49 -11.05
N ILE A 133 -0.53 5.04 -10.71
CA ILE A 133 -1.10 4.94 -9.36
C ILE A 133 -1.39 3.48 -9.05
N LEU A 134 -2.12 2.80 -9.94
CA LEU A 134 -2.53 1.42 -9.75
C LEU A 134 -1.32 0.50 -9.58
N GLN A 135 -0.32 0.61 -10.46
CA GLN A 135 0.88 -0.22 -10.36
C GLN A 135 1.73 0.11 -9.13
N THR A 136 1.77 1.38 -8.71
CA THR A 136 2.45 1.76 -7.46
C THR A 136 1.77 1.11 -6.26
N ILE A 137 0.44 1.14 -6.18
CA ILE A 137 -0.35 0.45 -5.15
C ILE A 137 -0.08 -1.05 -5.19
N LYS A 138 -0.07 -1.66 -6.39
CA LYS A 138 0.11 -3.10 -6.53
C LYS A 138 1.47 -3.58 -6.03
N TYR A 139 2.53 -2.83 -6.33
CA TYR A 139 3.92 -3.27 -6.13
C TYR A 139 4.66 -2.54 -4.99
N HIS A 140 3.94 -1.83 -4.11
CA HIS A 140 4.57 -1.02 -3.04
C HIS A 140 5.40 -1.86 -2.06
N ASP A 141 4.99 -3.11 -1.80
CA ASP A 141 5.66 -4.04 -0.88
C ASP A 141 6.69 -4.97 -1.56
N THR A 142 6.74 -4.96 -2.90
CA THR A 142 7.56 -5.89 -3.69
C THR A 142 9.03 -5.79 -3.38
N ALA A 143 9.55 -4.57 -3.27
CA ALA A 143 10.97 -4.33 -3.04
C ALA A 143 11.43 -5.01 -1.75
N TYR A 144 10.66 -4.84 -0.67
CA TYR A 144 10.91 -5.47 0.62
C TYR A 144 10.98 -6.99 0.51
N ARG A 145 10.02 -7.61 -0.18
CA ARG A 145 9.99 -9.07 -0.40
C ARG A 145 11.19 -9.55 -1.21
N LEU A 146 11.50 -8.89 -2.32
CA LEU A 146 12.64 -9.27 -3.17
C LEU A 146 13.97 -9.11 -2.44
N SER A 147 14.14 -8.07 -1.61
CA SER A 147 15.33 -7.90 -0.78
C SER A 147 15.52 -9.03 0.22
N LYS A 148 14.43 -9.55 0.79
CA LYS A 148 14.46 -10.71 1.70
C LYS A 148 14.86 -11.98 0.97
N ILE A 149 14.28 -12.23 -0.21
CA ILE A 149 14.62 -13.38 -1.05
C ILE A 149 16.12 -13.38 -1.38
N GLU A 150 16.65 -12.23 -1.79
CA GLU A 150 18.08 -12.07 -2.08
C GLU A 150 18.94 -12.26 -0.83
N LYS A 151 18.60 -11.60 0.29
CA LYS A 151 19.37 -11.68 1.55
C LYS A 151 19.43 -13.09 2.11
N LEU A 152 18.37 -13.89 1.92
CA LEU A 152 18.30 -15.28 2.37
C LEU A 152 18.91 -16.27 1.36
N GLY A 153 19.39 -15.81 0.20
CA GLY A 153 19.94 -16.68 -0.84
C GLY A 153 18.90 -17.62 -1.46
N LEU A 154 17.62 -17.25 -1.43
CA LEU A 154 16.52 -18.07 -1.98
C LEU A 154 16.43 -18.00 -3.51
N THR A 155 17.30 -17.22 -4.15
CA THR A 155 17.48 -17.17 -5.60
C THR A 155 18.95 -16.94 -5.93
N GLU A 156 19.42 -17.55 -7.01
CA GLU A 156 20.75 -17.30 -7.54
C GLU A 156 20.86 -15.90 -8.16
N ASN A 157 19.76 -15.36 -8.69
CA ASN A 157 19.74 -14.06 -9.35
C ASN A 157 18.35 -13.41 -9.33
N ILE A 158 18.21 -12.33 -8.55
CA ILE A 158 16.96 -11.57 -8.42
C ILE A 158 16.68 -10.66 -9.63
N ASN A 159 17.70 -10.34 -10.44
CA ASN A 159 17.61 -9.31 -11.48
C ASN A 159 16.55 -9.58 -12.56
N PRO A 160 16.34 -10.82 -13.06
CA PRO A 160 15.28 -11.09 -14.02
C PRO A 160 13.87 -10.78 -13.48
N ILE A 161 13.64 -11.03 -12.19
CA ILE A 161 12.38 -10.74 -11.52
C ILE A 161 12.20 -9.22 -11.39
N ILE A 162 13.24 -8.51 -10.95
CA ILE A 162 13.22 -7.04 -10.88
C ILE A 162 12.96 -6.44 -12.27
N ARG A 163 13.63 -6.93 -13.33
CA ARG A 163 13.36 -6.47 -14.70
C ARG A 163 11.91 -6.67 -15.09
N LYS A 164 11.36 -7.87 -14.87
CA LYS A 164 9.98 -8.18 -15.23
C LYS A 164 8.98 -7.24 -14.54
N ILE A 165 9.18 -6.94 -13.26
CA ILE A 165 8.25 -6.16 -12.45
C ILE A 165 8.43 -4.65 -12.67
N PHE A 166 9.67 -4.15 -12.61
CA PHE A 166 9.94 -2.71 -12.54
C PHE A 166 10.22 -2.04 -13.89
N THR A 167 10.48 -2.78 -14.97
CA THR A 167 10.62 -2.17 -16.31
C THR A 167 9.36 -1.43 -16.77
N PRO A 168 8.13 -1.95 -16.61
CA PRO A 168 6.92 -1.24 -17.06
C PRO A 168 6.46 -0.14 -16.09
N LEU A 169 7.11 0.06 -14.94
CA LEU A 169 6.65 0.96 -13.89
C LEU A 169 7.20 2.38 -14.07
N ASN A 170 6.42 3.35 -13.59
CA ASN A 170 6.93 4.67 -13.25
C ASN A 170 7.76 4.58 -11.95
N ASN A 171 9.03 4.16 -12.08
CA ASN A 171 9.92 3.92 -10.95
C ASN A 171 10.19 5.17 -10.11
N LYS A 172 10.09 6.35 -10.71
CA LYS A 172 10.19 7.62 -10.00
C LYS A 172 9.08 7.77 -8.96
N LEU A 173 7.84 7.55 -9.39
CA LEU A 173 6.67 7.62 -8.51
C LEU A 173 6.72 6.52 -7.46
N MET A 174 7.10 5.30 -7.85
CA MET A 174 7.25 4.17 -6.94
C MET A 174 8.25 4.47 -5.83
N LEU A 175 9.47 4.87 -6.17
CA LEU A 175 10.51 5.19 -5.18
C LEU A 175 10.09 6.37 -4.29
N GLN A 176 9.50 7.41 -4.88
CA GLN A 176 9.00 8.56 -4.12
C GLN A 176 7.93 8.13 -3.11
N PHE A 177 6.97 7.27 -3.51
CA PHE A 177 5.96 6.77 -2.59
C PHE A 177 6.57 5.87 -1.50
N MET A 178 7.50 4.98 -1.86
CA MET A 178 8.17 4.13 -0.87
C MET A 178 8.96 4.96 0.17
N GLU A 179 9.57 6.08 -0.22
CA GLU A 179 10.22 7.00 0.73
C GLU A 179 9.21 7.60 1.71
N ILE A 180 8.03 7.98 1.22
CA ILE A 180 6.95 8.56 2.01
C ILE A 180 6.36 7.51 2.97
N ASP A 181 6.06 6.30 2.48
CA ASP A 181 5.54 5.20 3.28
C ASP A 181 6.53 4.72 4.37
N ASN A 182 7.83 4.91 4.13
CA ASN A 182 8.89 4.65 5.09
C ASN A 182 9.31 5.90 5.88
N SER A 183 8.60 7.03 5.78
CA SER A 183 8.94 8.24 6.52
C SER A 183 9.00 7.94 8.02
N GLY A 184 10.12 8.31 8.65
CA GLY A 184 10.42 7.97 10.05
C GLY A 184 11.11 6.61 10.27
N ARG A 185 11.48 5.86 9.22
CA ARG A 185 12.19 4.58 9.30
C ARG A 185 13.45 4.56 8.42
N GLU A 186 14.33 3.59 8.65
CA GLU A 186 15.51 3.39 7.80
C GLU A 186 15.10 3.14 6.33
N THR A 187 15.48 4.03 5.42
CA THR A 187 15.20 3.96 3.97
C THR A 187 16.10 2.96 3.23
N THR A 188 16.61 1.95 3.94
CA THR A 188 17.53 0.95 3.40
C THR A 188 16.91 0.19 2.23
N ILE A 189 15.59 -0.04 2.25
CA ILE A 189 14.89 -0.74 1.18
C ILE A 189 14.75 0.08 -0.10
N VAL A 190 14.47 1.38 0.02
CA VAL A 190 14.41 2.32 -1.11
C VAL A 190 15.78 2.40 -1.77
N SER A 191 16.83 2.58 -0.94
CA SER A 191 18.21 2.64 -1.40
C SER A 191 18.63 1.34 -2.09
N TRP A 192 18.24 0.18 -1.55
CA TRP A 192 18.47 -1.12 -2.15
C TRP A 192 17.81 -1.22 -3.53
N LEU A 193 16.52 -0.88 -3.65
CA LEU A 193 15.81 -0.95 -4.93
C LEU A 193 16.43 -0.01 -5.96
N ASN A 194 16.68 1.25 -5.61
CA ASN A 194 17.28 2.23 -6.52
C ASN A 194 18.63 1.74 -7.05
N LYS A 195 19.49 1.18 -6.18
CA LYS A 195 20.76 0.58 -6.59
C LYS A 195 20.56 -0.59 -7.55
N LYS A 196 19.57 -1.46 -7.30
CA LYS A 196 19.25 -2.58 -8.20
C LYS A 196 18.79 -2.12 -9.57
N LEU A 197 17.89 -1.13 -9.62
CA LEU A 197 17.41 -0.55 -10.88
C LEU A 197 18.56 0.04 -11.69
N GLN A 198 19.44 0.81 -11.06
CA GLN A 198 20.63 1.36 -11.70
C GLN A 198 21.59 0.28 -12.23
N GLN A 199 21.86 -0.76 -11.43
CA GLN A 199 22.74 -1.87 -11.84
C GLN A 199 22.24 -2.61 -13.07
N ILE A 200 20.93 -2.68 -13.25
CA ILE A 200 20.30 -3.36 -14.39
C ILE A 200 19.89 -2.38 -15.51
N GLY A 201 20.21 -1.08 -15.38
CA GLY A 201 19.95 -0.08 -16.41
C GLY A 201 18.48 0.31 -16.56
N ILE A 202 17.68 0.19 -15.49
CA ILE A 202 16.31 0.73 -15.43
C ILE A 202 16.37 2.13 -14.82
N VAL A 203 15.76 3.10 -15.51
CA VAL A 203 15.74 4.50 -15.06
C VAL A 203 14.69 4.68 -13.95
N ALA A 204 15.11 5.34 -12.88
CA ALA A 204 14.31 5.82 -11.77
C ALA A 204 14.05 7.33 -11.91
#